data_AF-A0A1T5BZ63-F1
#
_entry.id   AF-A0A1T5BZ63-F1
#
_cell.length_a   1.000
_cell.length_b   1.000
_cell.length_c   1.000
_cell.angle_alpha   90.00
_cell.angle_beta   90.00
_cell.angle_gamma   90.00
#
_symmetry.space_group_name_H-M   'P 1'
#
loop_
_entity.id
_entity.type
_entity.pdbx_description
1 polymer ?
#
loop_
_entity_poly.entity_id
_entity_poly.type
_entity_poly.pdbx_seq_one_letter_code
_entity_poly.pdbx_strand_id
1 'polypeptide(L)'
;MTTAKIIRHRHKYHHYMNDDLKDVREETFFKIVFSDPSEFELFRKWCVDNKGEYDYDKDQSCQRGSLPQLEIFKDEICWCDIMTYYLVHVAGFEFHSVIEPYKGEVYVK
;
A
#
# COMPACT_ATOMS: atom_id res chain seq x y z
N MET A 1 16.32 -8.76 11.50
CA MET A 1 15.89 -7.44 11.00
C MET A 1 15.19 -7.67 9.68
N THR A 2 13.87 -7.66 9.72
CA THR A 2 12.98 -7.80 8.57
C THR A 2 12.67 -6.40 8.06
N THR A 3 12.72 -6.20 6.75
CA THR A 3 12.46 -4.89 6.12
C THR A 3 11.26 -5.02 5.20
N ALA A 4 10.36 -4.04 5.25
CA ALA A 4 9.33 -3.84 4.24
C ALA A 4 9.57 -2.50 3.53
N LYS A 5 9.33 -2.46 2.22
CA LYS A 5 9.44 -1.24 1.42
C LYS A 5 8.15 -1.03 0.63
N ILE A 6 7.60 0.17 0.72
CA ILE A 6 6.52 0.64 -0.15
C ILE A 6 7.14 1.60 -1.15
N ILE A 7 7.25 1.21 -2.42
CA ILE A 7 7.82 2.04 -3.48
C ILE A 7 6.68 2.60 -4.31
N ARG A 8 6.43 3.91 -4.25
CA ARG A 8 5.36 4.53 -5.02
C ARG A 8 5.95 5.21 -6.24
N HIS A 9 5.58 4.76 -7.44
CA HIS A 9 6.06 5.38 -8.67
C HIS A 9 5.19 6.57 -9.08
N ARG A 10 3.84 6.49 -8.95
CA ARG A 10 2.86 7.60 -9.10
C ARG A 10 1.54 7.25 -8.39
N HIS A 11 0.86 8.22 -7.78
CA HIS A 11 -0.45 8.06 -7.12
C HIS A 11 -1.55 8.74 -7.93
N LYS A 12 -2.67 8.04 -8.20
CA LYS A 12 -3.96 8.67 -8.51
C LYS A 12 -5.08 8.05 -7.67
N TYR A 13 -5.47 8.75 -6.62
CA TYR A 13 -6.85 8.89 -6.13
C TYR A 13 -7.01 10.37 -5.74
N HIS A 14 -8.24 10.87 -5.68
CA HIS A 14 -8.54 12.30 -5.46
C HIS A 14 -7.73 12.87 -4.29
N HIS A 15 -6.75 13.73 -4.57
CA HIS A 15 -6.19 14.59 -3.54
C HIS A 15 -6.78 15.98 -3.74
N TYR A 16 -7.88 16.26 -3.07
CA TYR A 16 -8.24 17.62 -2.75
C TYR A 16 -7.35 18.09 -1.60
N MET A 17 -6.13 18.56 -1.91
CA MET A 17 -5.50 19.56 -1.06
C MET A 17 -5.96 20.90 -1.59
N ASN A 18 -6.89 21.55 -0.87
CA ASN A 18 -7.38 22.92 -1.05
C ASN A 18 -7.12 23.55 -2.44
N ASP A 19 -8.18 23.64 -3.27
CA ASP A 19 -8.34 24.64 -4.32
C ASP A 19 -7.61 24.52 -5.68
N ASP A 20 -7.38 23.34 -6.26
CA ASP A 20 -7.16 23.30 -7.73
C ASP A 20 -7.67 22.03 -8.42
N LEU A 21 -8.84 22.18 -9.06
CA LEU A 21 -9.51 21.17 -9.86
C LEU A 21 -8.78 20.94 -11.20
N LYS A 22 -7.98 19.88 -11.29
CA LYS A 22 -7.61 19.24 -12.57
C LYS A 22 -7.75 17.72 -12.46
N ASP A 23 -8.64 17.13 -13.28
CA ASP A 23 -8.72 15.67 -13.47
C ASP A 23 -7.57 15.22 -14.36
N VAL A 24 -6.52 14.67 -13.75
CA VAL A 24 -5.40 14.03 -14.46
C VAL A 24 -5.60 12.53 -14.38
N ARG A 25 -5.87 11.86 -15.51
CA ARG A 25 -6.00 10.38 -15.61
C ARG A 25 -4.65 9.75 -15.95
N GLU A 26 -3.98 9.20 -14.93
CA GLU A 26 -2.79 8.38 -15.11
C GLU A 26 -2.90 7.09 -14.28
N GLU A 27 -2.36 6.00 -14.83
CA GLU A 27 -2.31 4.67 -14.19
C GLU A 27 -1.30 4.66 -13.04
N THR A 28 -1.70 4.04 -11.92
CA THR A 28 -0.91 3.97 -10.69
C THR A 28 0.01 2.75 -10.73
N PHE A 29 1.30 2.97 -10.49
CA PHE A 29 2.27 1.90 -10.28
C PHE A 29 2.89 2.08 -8.89
N PHE A 30 2.71 1.10 -8.00
CA PHE A 30 3.50 1.01 -6.77
C PHE A 30 3.88 -0.45 -6.54
N LYS A 31 5.01 -0.68 -5.87
CA LYS A 31 5.54 -1.99 -5.59
C LYS A 31 5.78 -2.16 -4.11
N ILE A 32 5.32 -3.28 -3.57
CA ILE A 32 5.62 -3.69 -2.20
C ILE A 32 6.75 -4.71 -2.26
N VAL A 33 7.74 -4.54 -1.39
CA VAL A 33 8.87 -5.47 -1.28
C VAL A 33 9.07 -5.80 0.19
N PHE A 34 8.81 -7.06 0.56
CA PHE A 34 9.21 -7.61 1.83
C PHE A 34 10.57 -8.31 1.68
N SER A 35 11.47 -8.16 2.66
CA SER A 35 12.72 -8.91 2.70
C SER A 35 12.50 -10.39 3.00
N ASP A 36 11.42 -10.70 3.72
CA ASP A 36 10.97 -12.07 4.03
C ASP A 36 9.69 -12.37 3.22
N PRO A 37 9.68 -13.37 2.32
CA PRO A 37 8.50 -13.72 1.54
C PRO A 37 7.27 -14.11 2.39
N SER A 38 7.48 -14.62 3.61
CA SER A 38 6.36 -15.03 4.48
C SER A 38 5.49 -13.86 4.92
N GLU A 39 6.05 -12.65 5.03
CA GLU A 39 5.29 -11.43 5.37
C GLU A 39 4.24 -11.09 4.31
N PHE A 40 4.52 -11.41 3.04
CA PHE A 40 3.54 -11.21 1.98
C PHE A 40 2.34 -12.16 2.14
N GLU A 41 2.58 -13.41 2.55
CA GLU A 41 1.49 -14.36 2.83
C GLU A 41 0.66 -13.93 4.04
N LEU A 42 1.31 -13.44 5.09
CA LEU A 42 0.62 -12.91 6.28
C LEU A 42 -0.26 -11.72 5.91
N PHE A 43 0.26 -10.82 5.08
CA PHE A 43 -0.50 -9.69 4.58
C PHE A 43 -1.71 -10.12 3.72
N ARG A 44 -1.52 -11.07 2.79
CA ARG A 44 -2.62 -11.63 1.98
C ARG A 44 -3.69 -12.29 2.84
N LYS A 45 -3.27 -13.08 3.82
CA LYS A 45 -4.17 -13.71 4.79
C LYS A 45 -4.95 -12.66 5.57
N TRP A 46 -4.29 -11.61 6.05
CA TRP A 46 -4.94 -10.52 6.77
C TRP A 46 -5.99 -9.81 5.90
N CYS A 47 -5.74 -9.63 4.60
CA CYS A 47 -6.76 -9.09 3.69
C CYS A 47 -8.01 -9.96 3.65
N VAL A 48 -7.84 -11.28 3.46
CA VAL A 48 -8.95 -12.24 3.42
C VAL A 48 -9.74 -12.24 4.72
N ASP A 49 -9.03 -12.26 5.86
CA ASP A 49 -9.65 -12.23 7.20
C ASP A 49 -10.47 -10.93 7.43
N ASN A 50 -10.17 -9.87 6.68
CA ASN A 50 -10.88 -8.57 6.72
C ASN A 50 -11.75 -8.33 5.46
N LYS A 51 -12.25 -9.41 4.82
CA LYS A 51 -13.18 -9.34 3.67
C LYS A 51 -12.62 -8.61 2.43
N GLY A 52 -11.31 -8.55 2.30
CA GLY A 52 -10.61 -8.11 1.10
C GLY A 52 -9.90 -9.27 0.41
N GLU A 53 -9.29 -8.97 -0.73
CA GLU A 53 -8.43 -9.90 -1.46
C GLU A 53 -7.32 -9.08 -2.11
N TYR A 54 -6.07 -9.46 -1.84
CA TYR A 54 -4.93 -8.82 -2.48
C TYR A 54 -4.39 -9.71 -3.59
N ASP A 55 -4.50 -9.22 -4.82
CA ASP A 55 -3.92 -9.84 -6.02
C ASP A 55 -2.99 -8.83 -6.70
N TYR A 56 -1.77 -9.25 -7.03
CA TYR A 56 -0.82 -8.40 -7.76
C TYR A 56 -0.59 -9.00 -9.14
N ASP A 57 -1.13 -8.35 -10.17
CA ASP A 57 -0.83 -8.71 -11.55
C ASP A 57 0.57 -8.23 -11.87
N LYS A 58 1.50 -9.19 -11.94
CA LYS A 58 2.90 -8.94 -12.26
C LYS A 58 3.12 -8.49 -13.71
N ASP A 59 2.32 -9.00 -14.64
CA ASP A 59 2.49 -8.74 -16.08
C ASP A 59 2.01 -7.33 -16.43
N GLN A 60 0.92 -6.89 -15.79
CA GLN A 60 0.40 -5.53 -15.91
C GLN A 60 0.95 -4.56 -14.87
N SER A 61 1.74 -5.08 -13.91
CA SER A 61 2.33 -4.32 -12.81
C SER A 61 1.30 -3.51 -11.99
N CYS A 62 0.11 -4.07 -11.78
CA CYS A 62 -1.01 -3.39 -11.11
C CYS A 62 -1.61 -4.24 -9.97
N GLN A 63 -2.15 -3.59 -8.94
CA GLN A 63 -2.94 -4.30 -7.92
C GLN A 63 -4.36 -4.52 -8.41
N ARG A 64 -4.88 -5.70 -8.07
CA ARG A 64 -6.25 -6.14 -8.27
C ARG A 64 -6.82 -6.62 -6.93
N GLY A 65 -8.07 -7.07 -6.99
CA GLY A 65 -8.80 -7.59 -5.85
C GLY A 65 -9.64 -6.51 -5.16
N SER A 66 -10.01 -6.79 -3.92
CA SER A 66 -10.92 -5.97 -3.13
C SER A 66 -10.23 -5.46 -1.88
N LEU A 67 -10.45 -4.19 -1.56
CA LEU A 67 -9.88 -3.58 -0.36
C LEU A 67 -10.48 -4.23 0.90
N PRO A 68 -9.68 -4.55 1.92
CA PRO A 68 -10.17 -4.93 3.24
C PRO A 68 -11.22 -3.95 3.78
N GLN A 69 -12.22 -4.47 4.47
CA GLN A 69 -13.37 -3.72 4.97
C GLN A 69 -13.23 -3.49 6.48
N LEU A 70 -12.60 -2.38 6.86
CA LEU A 70 -12.41 -1.96 8.25
C LEU A 70 -13.11 -0.62 8.45
N GLU A 71 -13.75 -0.41 9.62
CA GLU A 71 -14.48 0.83 9.92
C GLU A 71 -13.62 2.10 9.85
N ILE A 72 -12.31 1.97 10.12
CA ILE A 72 -11.35 3.07 10.04
C ILE A 72 -11.06 3.49 8.59
N PHE A 73 -11.30 2.61 7.63
CA PHE A 73 -11.11 2.90 6.22
C PHE A 73 -12.34 3.63 5.70
N LYS A 74 -12.13 4.88 5.28
CA LYS A 74 -13.15 5.71 4.64
C LYS A 74 -13.32 5.31 3.18
N ASP A 75 -14.36 5.83 2.53
CA ASP A 75 -14.68 5.54 1.12
C ASP A 75 -13.53 5.84 0.15
N GLU A 76 -12.65 6.79 0.49
CA GLU A 76 -11.45 7.11 -0.29
C GLU A 76 -10.20 6.56 0.40
N ILE A 77 -9.90 5.27 0.18
CA ILE A 77 -8.66 4.64 0.62
C ILE A 77 -7.96 3.92 -0.54
N CYS A 78 -6.62 3.92 -0.54
CA CYS A 78 -5.84 3.15 -1.51
C CYS A 78 -5.02 2.06 -0.82
N TRP A 79 -4.52 1.11 -1.61
CA TRP A 79 -3.69 0.02 -1.10
C TRP A 79 -2.43 0.48 -0.35
N CYS A 80 -1.86 1.65 -0.67
CA CYS A 80 -0.71 2.17 0.08
C CYS A 80 -1.08 2.49 1.54
N ASP A 81 -2.27 3.03 1.77
CA ASP A 81 -2.77 3.35 3.11
C ASP A 81 -3.04 2.07 3.88
N ILE A 82 -3.69 1.10 3.25
CA ILE A 82 -3.97 -0.22 3.82
C ILE A 82 -2.66 -0.93 4.19
N MET A 83 -1.63 -0.81 3.36
CA MET A 83 -0.32 -1.43 3.63
C MET A 83 0.36 -0.77 4.80
N THR A 84 0.36 0.57 4.81
CA THR A 84 0.95 1.34 5.91
C THR A 84 0.26 0.98 7.22
N TYR A 85 -1.08 0.87 7.20
CA TYR A 85 -1.87 0.42 8.33
C TYR A 85 -1.47 -0.99 8.78
N TYR A 86 -1.41 -1.96 7.85
CA TYR A 86 -0.99 -3.32 8.16
C TYR A 86 0.42 -3.35 8.78
N LEU A 87 1.39 -2.71 8.15
CA LEU A 87 2.78 -2.70 8.62
C LEU A 87 2.89 -2.15 10.04
N VAL A 88 2.31 -0.99 10.30
CA VAL A 88 2.46 -0.27 11.56
C VAL A 88 1.55 -0.83 12.66
N HIS A 89 0.27 -1.02 12.36
CA HIS A 89 -0.74 -1.33 13.37
C HIS A 89 -1.05 -2.82 13.54
N VAL A 90 -0.67 -3.67 12.58
CA VAL A 90 -0.95 -5.12 12.63
C VAL A 90 0.34 -5.93 12.77
N ALA A 91 1.30 -5.69 11.89
CA ALA A 91 2.53 -6.49 11.81
C ALA A 91 3.65 -5.99 12.73
N GLY A 92 3.53 -4.79 13.30
CA GLY A 92 4.50 -4.23 14.27
C GLY A 92 5.82 -3.80 13.65
N PHE A 93 5.81 -3.37 12.39
CA PHE A 93 6.94 -2.68 11.77
C PHE A 93 6.95 -1.21 12.19
N GLU A 94 8.15 -0.64 12.26
CA GLU A 94 8.38 0.77 12.53
C GLU A 94 8.87 1.49 11.27
N PHE A 95 8.43 2.72 11.08
CA PHE A 95 8.95 3.57 10.01
C PHE A 95 10.44 3.83 10.23
N HIS A 96 11.24 3.63 9.19
CA HIS A 96 12.69 3.80 9.24
C HIS A 96 13.16 5.02 8.44
N SER A 97 12.77 5.12 7.17
CA SER A 97 13.22 6.20 6.28
C SER A 97 12.37 6.35 5.03
N VAL A 98 12.53 7.49 4.36
CA VAL A 98 12.02 7.70 3.00
C VAL A 98 13.05 7.29 1.95
N ILE A 99 12.57 6.89 0.78
CA ILE A 99 13.39 6.66 -0.42
C ILE A 99 13.29 7.91 -1.30
N GLU A 100 14.41 8.53 -1.62
CA GLU A 100 14.49 9.62 -2.60
C GLU A 100 15.15 9.14 -3.91
N PRO A 101 14.81 9.73 -5.08
CA PRO A 101 13.73 10.71 -5.35
C PRO A 101 12.34 10.07 -5.50
N TYR A 102 12.26 8.74 -5.43
CA TYR A 102 11.05 7.96 -5.64
C TYR A 102 10.26 7.85 -4.35
N LYS A 103 9.21 8.68 -4.19
CA LYS A 103 8.26 8.76 -3.06
C LYS A 103 7.97 7.40 -2.39
N GLY A 104 8.88 6.88 -1.59
CA GLY A 104 8.82 5.53 -1.06
C GLY A 104 9.19 5.51 0.41
N GLU A 105 8.85 4.43 1.08
CA GLU A 105 8.98 4.30 2.53
C GLU A 105 9.63 2.97 2.86
N VAL A 106 10.53 2.99 3.84
CA VAL A 106 11.19 1.81 4.40
C VAL A 106 10.70 1.62 5.83
N TYR A 107 10.36 0.38 6.16
CA TYR A 107 9.88 -0.06 7.46
C TYR A 107 10.73 -1.22 7.96
N VAL A 108 10.95 -1.32 9.27
CA VAL A 108 11.82 -2.33 9.88
C VAL A 108 11.16 -3.00 11.08
N LYS A 109 11.52 -4.27 11.33
CA LYS A 109 11.12 -5.10 12.46
C LYS A 109 12.25 -6.03 12.90
#